data_AF-X1PKT8-F1
#
_entry.id   AF-X1PKT8-F1
#
_cell.length_a   1.000
_cell.length_b   1.000
_cell.length_c   1.000
_cell.angle_alpha   90.00
_cell.angle_beta   90.00
_cell.angle_gamma   90.00
#
_symmetry.space_group_name_H-M   'P 1'
#
loop_
_entity.id
_entity.type
_entity.pdbx_description
1 polymer ?
#
loop_
_entity_poly.entity_id
_entity_poly.type
_entity_poly.pdbx_seq_one_letter_code
_entity_poly.pdbx_strand_id
1 'polypeptide(L)'
;MQESYLYGLKSSLNGWIAGMHFTGKAGIFAPLLMTEGKDGVLSLSPSYEGNHLITANINIKRLYKAREKAEYQEDKNTEFEKNFIERTYGIN
;
A
#
# COMPACT_ATOMS: atom_id res chain seq x y z
N MET A 1 2.30 2.29 2.71
CA MET A 1 0.89 2.29 3.18
C MET A 1 0.81 2.43 4.69
N GLN A 2 1.66 1.70 5.43
CA GLN A 2 1.80 1.86 6.87
C GLN A 2 2.31 3.25 7.27
N GLU A 3 3.40 3.75 6.66
CA GLU A 3 3.90 5.09 7.02
C GLU A 3 2.97 6.22 6.56
N SER A 4 2.37 6.08 5.38
CA SER A 4 1.51 7.13 4.80
C SER A 4 0.06 7.09 5.27
N TYR A 5 -0.30 6.12 6.14
CA TYR A 5 -1.66 5.89 6.62
C TYR A 5 -2.73 5.96 5.50
N LEU A 6 -2.59 5.13 4.47
CA LEU A 6 -3.53 5.03 3.35
C LEU A 6 -4.20 3.67 3.33
N TYR A 7 -5.26 3.47 2.53
CA TYR A 7 -5.61 2.11 2.12
C TYR A 7 -4.75 1.73 0.91
N GLY A 8 -4.26 0.49 0.89
CA GLY A 8 -3.44 -0.03 -0.20
C GLY A 8 -4.25 -1.01 -1.04
N LEU A 9 -4.34 -0.78 -2.34
CA LEU A 9 -4.95 -1.73 -3.27
C LEU A 9 -3.87 -2.14 -4.27
N LYS A 10 -3.58 -3.45 -4.28
CA LYS A 10 -2.63 -4.03 -5.23
C LYS A 10 -3.38 -5.05 -6.08
N SER A 11 -3.54 -4.77 -7.36
CA SER A 11 -3.90 -5.78 -8.34
C SER A 11 -2.68 -6.63 -8.67
N SER A 12 -2.91 -7.84 -9.19
CA SER A 12 -1.85 -8.74 -9.60
C SER A 12 -2.17 -9.36 -10.93
N LEU A 13 -1.21 -9.31 -11.85
CA LEU A 13 -1.18 -10.13 -13.05
C LEU A 13 -0.62 -11.49 -12.64
N ASN A 14 -1.32 -12.57 -12.99
CA ASN A 14 -0.99 -13.92 -12.53
C ASN A 14 -0.84 -14.86 -13.73
N GLY A 15 0.03 -15.87 -13.60
CA GLY A 15 0.25 -16.89 -14.60
C GLY A 15 1.37 -16.55 -15.59
N TRP A 16 1.37 -17.22 -16.75
CA TRP A 16 2.47 -17.15 -17.72
C TRP A 16 2.17 -16.20 -18.87
N ILE A 17 3.06 -15.24 -19.10
CA ILE A 17 2.98 -14.32 -20.25
C ILE A 17 4.38 -14.19 -20.85
N ALA A 18 4.49 -14.44 -22.16
CA ALA A 18 5.75 -14.34 -22.90
C ALA A 18 6.95 -15.08 -22.25
N GLY A 19 6.70 -16.24 -21.64
CA GLY A 19 7.72 -17.03 -20.95
C GLY A 19 8.09 -16.56 -19.55
N MET A 20 7.44 -15.52 -19.02
CA MET A 20 7.58 -15.05 -17.64
C MET A 20 6.42 -15.55 -16.78
N HIS A 21 6.73 -16.12 -15.61
CA HIS A 21 5.73 -16.54 -14.64
C HIS A 21 5.51 -15.45 -13.58
N PHE A 22 4.30 -14.91 -13.53
CA PHE A 22 3.90 -13.91 -12.55
C PHE A 22 3.21 -14.60 -11.36
N THR A 23 3.82 -14.52 -10.18
CA THR A 23 3.36 -15.19 -8.94
C THR A 23 2.90 -14.19 -7.88
N GLY A 24 2.28 -13.09 -8.28
CA GLY A 24 1.76 -12.11 -7.35
C GLY A 24 0.42 -12.52 -6.73
N LYS A 25 0.01 -11.80 -5.68
CA LYS A 25 -1.33 -11.89 -5.11
C LYS A 25 -1.97 -10.51 -5.10
N ALA A 26 -3.20 -10.43 -5.58
CA ALA A 26 -4.01 -9.25 -5.37
C ALA A 26 -4.30 -9.11 -3.87
N GLY A 27 -4.30 -7.87 -3.36
CA GLY A 27 -4.53 -7.60 -1.95
C GLY A 27 -5.11 -6.21 -1.69
N ILE A 28 -5.95 -6.14 -0.67
CA ILE A 28 -6.45 -4.91 -0.08
C ILE A 28 -5.93 -4.84 1.34
N PHE A 29 -5.33 -3.70 1.67
CA PHE A 29 -4.57 -3.51 2.88
C PHE A 29 -5.01 -2.23 3.59
N ALA A 30 -4.86 -2.17 4.90
CA ALA A 30 -5.06 -0.99 5.73
C ALA A 30 -3.88 -0.75 6.70
N PRO A 31 -3.79 0.43 7.34
CA PRO A 31 -2.83 0.63 8.42
C PRO A 31 -3.01 -0.45 9.48
N LEU A 32 -1.90 -0.96 10.00
CA LEU A 32 -1.82 -2.16 10.82
C LEU A 32 -2.74 -2.04 12.05
N LEU A 33 -2.72 -0.87 12.69
CA LEU A 33 -3.57 -0.53 13.83
C LEU A 33 -5.08 -0.52 13.52
N MET A 34 -5.47 -0.54 12.24
CA MET A 34 -6.87 -0.57 11.80
C MET A 34 -7.39 -1.97 11.50
N THR A 35 -6.52 -2.98 11.43
CA THR A 35 -6.91 -4.39 11.19
C THR A 35 -7.07 -5.15 12.50
N GLU A 36 -8.01 -6.09 12.57
CA GLU A 36 -8.28 -6.87 13.79
C GLU A 36 -7.07 -7.71 14.21
N GLY A 37 -6.43 -8.38 13.25
CA GLY A 37 -5.23 -9.19 13.47
C GLY A 37 -3.94 -8.36 13.61
N LYS A 38 -4.01 -7.03 13.44
CA LYS A 38 -2.84 -6.15 13.38
C LYS A 38 -1.80 -6.63 12.37
N ASP A 39 -2.25 -7.05 11.20
CA ASP A 39 -1.42 -7.53 10.09
C ASP A 39 -1.49 -6.61 8.86
N GLY A 40 -2.41 -5.63 8.87
CA GLY A 40 -2.62 -4.71 7.77
C GLY A 40 -3.34 -5.32 6.57
N VAL A 41 -3.86 -6.55 6.66
CA VAL A 41 -4.55 -7.24 5.56
C VAL A 41 -6.07 -7.15 5.77
N LEU A 42 -6.78 -6.61 4.78
CA LEU A 42 -8.26 -6.63 4.75
C LEU A 42 -8.80 -7.76 3.89
N SER A 43 -8.12 -8.04 2.77
CA SER A 43 -8.44 -9.16 1.91
C SER A 43 -7.22 -9.50 1.06
N LEU A 44 -7.01 -10.78 0.79
CA LEU A 44 -5.91 -11.26 -0.05
C LEU A 44 -6.43 -12.36 -0.98
N SER A 45 -5.92 -12.40 -2.21
CA SER A 45 -6.18 -13.50 -3.12
C SER A 45 -5.73 -14.83 -2.47
N PRO A 46 -6.54 -15.89 -2.51
CA PRO A 46 -6.18 -17.16 -1.88
C PRO A 46 -4.95 -17.79 -2.56
N SER A 47 -4.89 -17.71 -3.90
CA SER A 47 -3.80 -18.23 -4.71
C SER A 47 -3.05 -17.11 -5.44
N TYR A 48 -1.81 -17.42 -5.82
CA TYR A 48 -1.01 -16.61 -6.76
C TYR A 48 -1.26 -17.01 -8.23
N GLU A 49 -2.06 -18.05 -8.47
CA GLU A 49 -2.45 -18.54 -9.79
C GLU A 49 -3.94 -18.30 -10.04
N GLY A 50 -4.31 -18.19 -11.32
CA GLY A 50 -5.70 -18.07 -11.74
C GLY A 50 -6.32 -16.69 -11.53
N ASN A 51 -7.61 -16.62 -11.83
CA ASN A 51 -8.39 -15.39 -11.77
C ASN A 51 -9.16 -15.32 -10.45
N HIS A 52 -8.95 -14.24 -9.69
CA HIS A 52 -9.61 -14.02 -8.42
C HIS A 52 -10.15 -12.60 -8.31
N LEU A 53 -11.32 -12.47 -7.70
CA LEU A 53 -11.89 -11.21 -7.25
C LEU A 53 -11.79 -11.16 -5.73
N ILE A 54 -11.24 -10.07 -5.22
CA ILE A 54 -11.20 -9.78 -3.78
C ILE A 54 -11.94 -8.48 -3.51
N THR A 55 -12.59 -8.41 -2.36
CA THR A 55 -13.36 -7.24 -1.94
C THR A 55 -13.14 -7.00 -0.45
N ALA A 56 -13.28 -5.75 -0.01
CA ALA A 56 -13.22 -5.40 1.39
C ALA A 56 -14.05 -4.13 1.64
N ASN A 57 -14.63 -4.03 2.83
CA ASN A 57 -15.27 -2.81 3.27
C ASN A 57 -14.22 -1.88 3.89
N ILE A 58 -14.13 -0.66 3.38
CA ILE A 58 -13.22 0.37 3.91
C ILE A 58 -13.98 1.41 4.71
N ASN A 59 -13.36 1.91 5.78
CA ASN A 59 -13.93 2.97 6.60
C ASN A 59 -13.02 4.19 6.55
N ILE A 60 -13.41 5.18 5.75
CA ILE A 60 -12.64 6.41 5.55
C ILE A 60 -12.59 7.26 6.82
N LYS A 61 -13.70 7.34 7.59
CA LYS A 61 -13.74 8.08 8.85
C LYS A 61 -12.76 7.51 9.88
N ARG A 62 -12.64 6.17 9.94
CA ARG A 62 -11.68 5.50 10.82
C ARG A 62 -10.24 5.76 10.38
N LEU A 63 -9.98 5.88 9.08
CA LEU A 63 -8.66 6.22 8.55
C LEU A 63 -8.21 7.62 9.00
N TYR A 64 -9.08 8.63 8.91
CA TYR A 64 -8.77 9.97 9.39
C TYR A 64 -8.40 9.97 10.88
N LYS A 65 -9.20 9.29 11.72
CA LYS A 65 -8.90 9.15 13.15
C LYS A 65 -7.60 8.41 13.44
N ALA A 66 -7.22 7.45 12.59
CA ALA A 66 -5.96 6.73 12.73
C ALA A 66 -4.77 7.64 12.37
N ARG A 67 -4.90 8.47 11.32
CA ARG A 67 -3.89 9.47 10.94
C ARG A 67 -3.62 10.51 12.02
N GLU A 68 -4.65 10.99 12.70
CA GLU A 68 -4.48 11.94 13.81
C GLU A 68 -3.62 11.38 14.95
N LYS A 69 -3.55 10.05 15.09
CA LYS A 69 -2.78 9.36 16.12
C LYS A 69 -1.46 8.80 15.62
N ALA A 70 -1.14 9.02 14.35
CA ALA A 70 0.05 8.50 13.72
C ALA A 70 1.25 9.36 14.09
N GLU A 71 2.23 8.75 14.77
CA GLU A 71 3.42 9.45 15.29
C GLU A 71 4.19 10.22 14.22
N TYR A 72 4.35 9.62 13.04
CA TYR A 72 5.13 10.18 11.93
C TYR A 72 4.26 10.85 10.85
N GLN A 73 2.99 11.13 11.14
CA GLN A 73 2.14 11.82 10.17
C GLN A 73 2.66 13.24 9.94
N GLU A 74 2.94 13.59 8.68
CA GLU A 74 3.59 14.84 8.27
C GLU A 74 5.04 15.01 8.76
N ASP A 75 5.69 13.95 9.26
CA ASP A 75 7.13 13.96 9.48
C ASP A 75 7.83 13.83 8.11
N LYS A 76 8.20 14.98 7.55
CA LYS A 76 8.81 15.12 6.23
C LYS A 76 9.91 16.17 6.27
N ASN A 77 10.98 15.93 5.51
CA ASN A 77 12.05 16.90 5.34
C ASN A 77 12.05 17.41 3.90
N THR A 78 11.12 18.32 3.62
CA THR A 78 10.89 18.84 2.26
C THR A 78 12.11 19.54 1.66
N GLU A 79 12.93 20.19 2.50
CA GLU A 79 14.16 20.84 2.04
C GLU A 79 15.19 19.81 1.57
N PHE A 80 15.43 18.78 2.39
CA PHE A 80 16.32 17.68 2.01
C PHE A 80 15.82 16.96 0.76
N GLU A 81 14.54 16.62 0.70
CA GLU A 81 13.93 15.93 -0.44
C GLU A 81 14.10 16.73 -1.74
N LYS A 82 13.86 18.04 -1.69
CA LYS A 82 14.03 18.93 -2.85
C LYS A 82 15.48 18.94 -3.34
N ASN A 83 16.43 19.22 -2.45
CA ASN A 83 17.86 19.26 -2.78
C ASN A 83 18.36 17.90 -3.30
N PHE A 84 17.84 16.79 -2.73
CA PHE A 84 18.20 15.44 -3.15
C PHE A 84 17.69 15.12 -4.56
N ILE A 85 16.44 15.52 -4.88
CA ILE A 85 15.85 15.34 -6.21
C ILE A 85 16.65 16.13 -7.26
N GLU A 86 16.92 17.41 -7.00
CA GLU A 86 17.71 18.28 -7.90
C GLU A 86 19.08 17.65 -8.19
N ARG A 87 19.79 17.16 -7.16
CA ARG A 87 21.11 16.54 -7.32
C ARG A 87 21.07 15.19 -8.05
N THR A 88 20.08 14.36 -7.75
CA THR A 88 19.99 12.99 -8.29
C THR A 88 19.54 12.97 -9.74
N TYR A 89 18.57 13.82 -10.08
CA TYR A 89 17.93 13.80 -11.39
C TYR A 89 18.34 14.99 -12.28
N GLY A 90 19.10 15.96 -11.77
CA GLY A 90 19.56 17.12 -12.55
C GLY A 90 18.43 18.03 -13.01
N ILE A 91 17.28 17.99 -12.33
CA ILE A 91 16.11 18.82 -12.65
C ILE A 91 16.29 20.14 -11.90
N ASN A 92 16.55 21.23 -12.65
CA ASN A 92 16.57 22.61 -12.16
C ASN A 92 15.18 23.25 -12.29
#